data_AF-A0A928SBJ0-F1
#
_entry.id   AF-A0A928SBJ0-F1
#
_cell.length_a   1.000
_cell.length_b   1.000
_cell.length_c   1.000
_cell.angle_alpha   90.00
_cell.angle_beta   90.00
_cell.angle_gamma   90.00
#
_symmetry.space_group_name_H-M   'P 1'
#
loop_
_entity.id
_entity.type
_entity.pdbx_description
1 polymer ?
#
loop_
_entity_poly.entity_id
_entity_poly.type
_entity_poly.pdbx_seq_one_letter_code
_entity_poly.pdbx_strand_id
1 'polypeptide(L)'
;MLSLVTRRRPHLLPLDELARNIQPEQVTYLGLQDVPLKNIVGSAGRHRDYTQRFFPCVSDERSKERWRLIYTLAVSGAGFPPIEVYQWGDVYFVQNGHHRVSVAAHLGWSVIQARVTLLPAPFPADVPFTQQLH
;
A
#
# COMPACT_ATOMS: atom_id res chain seq x y z
N MET A 1 0.48 -24.61 25.23
CA MET A 1 -0.38 -23.83 24.31
C MET A 1 0.27 -22.49 24.08
N LEU A 2 0.92 -22.27 22.92
CA LEU A 2 1.43 -20.94 22.57
C LEU A 2 0.27 -20.08 22.07
N SER A 3 -0.19 -19.15 22.91
CA SER A 3 -1.01 -18.03 22.48
C SER A 3 -0.13 -17.11 21.63
N LEU A 4 -0.17 -17.27 20.31
CA LEU A 4 0.28 -16.24 19.37
C LEU A 4 -0.64 -15.04 19.53
N VAL A 5 -0.27 -14.12 20.41
CA VAL A 5 -0.82 -12.76 20.38
C VAL A 5 -0.39 -12.18 19.03
N THR A 6 -1.24 -12.31 18.02
CA THR A 6 -1.12 -11.55 16.77
C THR A 6 -1.18 -10.09 17.16
N ARG A 7 -0.02 -9.48 17.31
CA ARG A 7 0.12 -8.05 17.58
C ARG A 7 -0.43 -7.32 16.36
N ARG A 8 -1.72 -6.98 16.39
CA ARG A 8 -2.33 -6.07 15.40
C ARG A 8 -1.48 -4.80 15.40
N ARG A 9 -0.69 -4.60 14.35
CA ARG A 9 0.09 -3.37 14.19
C ARG A 9 -0.89 -2.26 13.81
N PRO A 10 -0.86 -1.07 14.42
CA PRO A 10 -1.81 -0.01 14.04
C PRO A 10 -1.52 0.64 12.67
N HIS A 11 -0.37 0.32 12.07
CA HIS A 11 0.19 1.00 10.89
C HIS A 11 0.55 0.04 9.76
N LEU A 12 0.81 0.62 8.58
CA LEU A 12 1.28 -0.08 7.38
C LEU A 12 2.61 -0.81 7.64
N LEU A 13 2.85 -1.90 6.90
CA LEU A 13 4.14 -2.58 6.95
C LEU A 13 5.25 -1.69 6.34
N PRO A 14 6.36 -1.48 7.07
CA PRO A 14 7.47 -0.65 6.60
C PRO A 14 8.39 -1.45 5.66
N LEU A 15 8.21 -1.29 4.34
CA LEU A 15 9.06 -1.98 3.35
C LEU A 15 10.54 -1.65 3.57
N ASP A 16 10.83 -0.38 3.83
CA ASP A 16 12.17 0.15 4.05
C ASP A 16 12.89 -0.51 5.24
N GLU A 17 12.16 -0.96 6.26
CA GLU A 17 12.73 -1.70 7.38
C GLU A 17 12.88 -3.20 7.09
N LEU A 18 11.98 -3.78 6.29
CA LEU A 18 11.94 -5.20 5.92
C LEU A 18 12.93 -5.56 4.81
N ALA A 19 13.09 -4.67 3.82
CA ALA A 19 13.89 -4.87 2.62
C ALA A 19 15.34 -4.38 2.77
N ARG A 20 15.82 -4.09 3.99
CA ARG A 20 17.16 -3.50 4.24
C ARG A 20 18.33 -4.27 3.62
N ASN A 21 18.15 -5.57 3.41
CA ASN A 21 19.17 -6.45 2.84
C ASN A 21 18.96 -6.76 1.36
N ILE A 22 17.94 -6.18 0.71
CA ILE A 22 17.69 -6.35 -0.72
C ILE A 22 18.55 -5.35 -1.49
N GLN A 23 19.31 -5.86 -2.46
CA GLN A 23 20.17 -5.01 -3.29
C GLN A 23 19.37 -4.32 -4.39
N PRO A 24 19.60 -3.03 -4.67
CA PRO A 24 18.89 -2.27 -5.72
C PRO A 24 18.99 -2.90 -7.11
N GLU A 25 20.10 -3.56 -7.42
CA GLU A 25 20.39 -4.21 -8.71
C GLU A 25 19.48 -5.41 -8.98
N GLN A 26 18.68 -5.82 -8.01
CA GLN A 26 17.78 -6.97 -8.12
C GLN A 26 16.34 -6.56 -8.49
N VAL A 27 15.96 -5.28 -8.57
CA VAL A 27 14.54 -4.92 -8.81
C VAL A 27 14.15 -5.01 -10.29
N THR A 28 12.93 -5.49 -10.58
CA THR A 28 12.41 -5.63 -11.96
C THR A 28 11.13 -4.82 -12.15
N TYR A 29 11.10 -3.91 -13.12
CA TYR A 29 9.87 -3.17 -13.44
C TYR A 29 8.91 -4.04 -14.26
N LEU A 30 7.70 -4.24 -13.76
CA LEU A 30 6.66 -5.08 -14.38
C LEU A 30 5.59 -4.29 -15.15
N GLY A 31 5.74 -2.96 -15.26
CA GLY A 31 4.81 -2.15 -16.04
C GLY A 31 3.55 -1.72 -15.27
N LEU A 32 2.51 -1.36 -16.03
CA LEU A 32 1.21 -0.94 -15.53
C LEU A 32 0.30 -2.16 -15.33
N GLN A 33 -0.30 -2.30 -14.15
CA GLN A 33 -1.16 -3.41 -13.79
C GLN A 33 -2.33 -2.97 -12.91
N ASP A 34 -3.43 -3.72 -12.93
CA ASP A 34 -4.50 -3.60 -11.95
C ASP A 34 -4.14 -4.42 -10.70
N VAL A 35 -3.91 -3.73 -9.59
CA VAL A 35 -3.51 -4.33 -8.33
C VAL A 35 -4.71 -4.48 -7.40
N PRO A 36 -4.97 -5.67 -6.83
CA PRO A 36 -6.01 -5.83 -5.81
C PRO A 36 -5.72 -4.97 -4.59
N LEU A 37 -6.66 -4.11 -4.21
CA LEU A 37 -6.50 -3.23 -3.04
C LEU A 37 -6.25 -4.04 -1.76
N LYS A 38 -6.88 -5.21 -1.64
CA LYS A 38 -6.69 -6.14 -0.52
C LYS A 38 -5.27 -6.70 -0.38
N ASN A 39 -4.47 -6.67 -1.44
CA ASN A 39 -3.07 -7.12 -1.42
C ASN A 39 -2.10 -5.98 -1.13
N ILE A 40 -2.58 -4.73 -1.01
CA ILE A 40 -1.74 -3.60 -0.61
C ILE A 40 -1.67 -3.56 0.93
N VAL A 41 -0.51 -3.93 1.47
CA VAL A 41 -0.34 -4.19 2.92
C VAL A 41 0.61 -3.22 3.61
N GLY A 42 1.36 -2.43 2.84
CA GLY A 42 2.48 -1.68 3.37
C GLY A 42 2.84 -0.45 2.56
N SER A 43 3.96 0.14 2.96
CA SER A 43 4.47 1.38 2.41
C SER A 43 5.98 1.36 2.35
N ALA A 44 6.55 1.93 1.28
CA ALA A 44 7.96 2.25 1.19
C ALA A 44 8.19 3.65 1.80
N GLY A 45 8.50 3.71 3.09
CA GLY A 45 8.50 4.95 3.88
C GLY A 45 7.10 5.42 4.26
N ARG A 46 6.98 6.47 5.09
CA ARG A 46 5.68 7.07 5.54
C ARG A 46 4.65 6.09 6.14
N HIS A 47 5.09 4.92 6.59
CA HIS A 47 4.20 3.87 7.10
C HIS A 47 3.42 4.32 8.36
N ARG A 48 3.95 5.26 9.14
CA ARG A 48 3.33 5.83 10.35
C ARG A 48 2.32 6.94 10.05
N ASP A 49 2.36 7.51 8.85
CA ASP A 49 1.44 8.59 8.43
C ASP A 49 0.04 8.04 8.17
N TYR A 50 -0.12 6.72 8.07
CA TYR A 50 -1.36 6.05 7.70
C TYR A 50 -1.68 4.87 8.62
N THR A 51 -2.97 4.63 8.78
CA THR A 51 -3.51 3.41 9.37
C THR A 51 -3.33 2.22 8.41
N GLN A 52 -3.54 0.99 8.91
CA GLN A 52 -3.54 -0.22 8.07
C GLN A 52 -4.55 -0.19 6.91
N ARG A 53 -5.57 0.67 6.98
CA ARG A 53 -6.58 0.88 5.92
C ARG A 53 -6.29 2.12 5.07
N PHE A 54 -5.04 2.61 5.07
CA PHE A 54 -4.60 3.78 4.31
C PHE A 54 -5.31 5.10 4.67
N PHE A 55 -6.00 5.20 5.82
CA PHE A 55 -6.47 6.50 6.32
C PHE A 55 -5.31 7.31 6.92
N PRO A 56 -5.15 8.61 6.59
CA PRO A 56 -4.13 9.46 7.21
C PRO A 56 -4.30 9.53 8.73
N CYS A 57 -3.23 9.28 9.49
CA CYS A 57 -3.20 9.40 10.95
C CYS A 57 -3.18 10.85 11.42
N VAL A 58 -2.49 11.72 10.67
CA VAL A 58 -2.47 13.18 10.89
C VAL A 58 -3.06 13.85 9.66
N SER A 59 -4.11 14.63 9.87
CA SER A 59 -4.83 15.32 8.79
C SER A 59 -4.65 16.82 8.92
N ASP A 60 -3.54 17.35 8.41
CA ASP A 60 -3.40 18.79 8.18
C ASP A 60 -4.32 19.26 7.03
N GLU A 61 -4.54 20.57 6.91
CA GLU A 61 -5.47 21.11 5.90
C GLU A 61 -5.02 20.83 4.46
N ARG A 62 -3.70 20.75 4.18
CA ARG A 62 -3.20 20.43 2.84
C ARG A 62 -3.47 18.97 2.47
N SER A 63 -3.29 18.06 3.43
CA SER A 63 -3.58 16.64 3.31
C SER A 63 -5.07 16.40 3.07
N LYS A 64 -5.93 17.09 3.82
CA LYS A 64 -7.40 17.05 3.62
C LYS A 64 -7.80 17.57 2.25
N GLU A 65 -7.28 18.73 1.84
CA GLU A 65 -7.59 19.33 0.54
C GLU A 65 -7.14 18.40 -0.61
N ARG A 66 -5.92 17.86 -0.52
CA ARG A 66 -5.44 16.89 -1.51
C ARG A 66 -6.33 15.65 -1.57
N TRP A 67 -6.78 15.14 -0.42
CA TRP A 67 -7.71 14.00 -0.39
C TRP A 67 -9.04 14.34 -1.07
N ARG A 68 -9.63 15.52 -0.77
CA ARG A 68 -10.87 15.99 -1.43
C ARG A 68 -10.71 16.10 -2.93
N LEU A 69 -9.62 16.69 -3.41
CA LEU A 69 -9.36 16.80 -4.85
C LEU A 69 -9.29 15.42 -5.53
N ILE A 70 -8.59 14.47 -4.92
CA ILE A 70 -8.50 13.09 -5.45
C ILE A 70 -9.86 12.40 -5.41
N TYR A 71 -10.63 12.58 -4.34
CA TYR A 71 -12.00 12.06 -4.24
C TYR A 71 -12.89 12.61 -5.35
N THR A 72 -12.88 13.94 -5.56
CA THR A 72 -13.65 14.60 -6.62
C THR A 72 -13.29 14.09 -8.00
N LEU A 73 -11.99 13.91 -8.29
CA LEU A 73 -11.53 13.32 -9.55
C LEU A 73 -12.02 11.87 -9.74
N ALA A 74 -12.05 11.09 -8.67
CA ALA A 74 -12.50 9.71 -8.71
C ALA A 74 -14.01 9.61 -8.98
N VAL A 75 -14.83 10.40 -8.28
CA VAL A 75 -16.30 10.34 -8.42
C VAL A 75 -16.83 11.04 -9.66
N SER A 76 -16.06 11.97 -10.26
CA SER A 76 -16.42 12.62 -11.53
C SER A 76 -16.14 11.75 -12.76
N GLY A 77 -15.53 10.57 -12.59
CA GLY A 77 -15.14 9.68 -13.69
C GLY A 77 -13.86 10.10 -14.41
N ALA A 78 -13.22 11.21 -14.02
CA ALA A 78 -11.91 11.61 -14.55
C ALA A 78 -10.80 10.63 -14.15
N GLY A 79 -11.01 9.89 -13.05
CA GLY A 79 -10.01 8.99 -12.48
C GLY A 79 -8.81 9.75 -11.94
N PHE A 80 -7.73 9.04 -11.62
CA PHE A 80 -6.47 9.64 -11.22
C PHE A 80 -5.30 8.82 -11.79
N PRO A 81 -4.10 9.40 -11.88
CA PRO A 81 -2.95 8.67 -12.42
C PRO A 81 -2.66 7.40 -11.60
N PRO A 82 -2.00 6.39 -12.19
CA PRO A 82 -1.62 5.18 -11.47
C PRO A 82 -0.79 5.46 -10.21
N ILE A 83 -0.92 4.59 -9.21
CA ILE A 83 -0.03 4.58 -8.04
C ILE A 83 1.33 3.94 -8.39
N GLU A 84 2.31 4.05 -7.51
CA GLU A 84 3.60 3.35 -7.65
C GLU A 84 3.76 2.40 -6.48
N VAL A 85 4.05 1.13 -6.78
CA VAL A 85 4.14 0.07 -5.77
C VAL A 85 5.35 -0.82 -6.00
N TYR A 86 5.88 -1.33 -4.90
CA TYR A 86 6.73 -2.52 -4.91
C TYR A 86 5.88 -3.76 -4.69
N GLN A 87 6.14 -4.81 -5.46
CA GLN A 87 5.60 -6.15 -5.23
C GLN A 87 6.66 -7.00 -4.54
N TRP A 88 6.30 -7.70 -3.46
CA TRP A 88 7.15 -8.68 -2.81
C TRP A 88 6.32 -9.91 -2.43
N GLY A 89 6.56 -11.04 -3.10
CA GLY A 89 5.62 -12.16 -3.08
C GLY A 89 4.27 -11.75 -3.71
N ASP A 90 3.18 -12.01 -3.00
CA ASP A 90 1.80 -11.74 -3.45
C ASP A 90 1.22 -10.41 -2.93
N VAL A 91 2.05 -9.60 -2.25
CA VAL A 91 1.64 -8.35 -1.62
C VAL A 91 2.36 -7.14 -2.18
N TYR A 92 1.75 -5.98 -1.95
CA TYR A 92 2.19 -4.71 -2.49
C TYR A 92 2.44 -3.67 -1.41
N PHE A 93 3.45 -2.83 -1.66
CA PHE A 93 3.88 -1.75 -0.78
C PHE A 93 3.84 -0.45 -1.56
N VAL A 94 3.07 0.53 -1.07
CA VAL A 94 2.91 1.82 -1.75
C VAL A 94 4.18 2.65 -1.62
N GLN A 95 4.80 2.97 -2.74
CA GLN A 95 5.86 3.97 -2.83
C GLN A 95 5.25 5.37 -2.98
N ASN A 96 4.24 5.50 -3.86
CA ASN A 96 3.57 6.76 -4.14
C ASN A 96 2.07 6.54 -4.36
N GLY A 97 1.26 7.49 -3.87
CA GLY A 97 -0.18 7.49 -4.12
C GLY A 97 -1.03 7.04 -2.93
N HIS A 98 -0.55 7.15 -1.70
CA HIS A 98 -1.30 6.77 -0.48
C HIS A 98 -2.70 7.38 -0.41
N HIS A 99 -2.89 8.65 -0.76
CA HIS A 99 -4.22 9.26 -0.81
C HIS A 99 -5.13 8.62 -1.87
N ARG A 100 -4.57 8.19 -3.01
CA ARG A 100 -5.33 7.50 -4.06
C ARG A 100 -5.78 6.12 -3.58
N VAL A 101 -4.90 5.39 -2.87
CA VAL A 101 -5.26 4.12 -2.22
C VAL A 101 -6.34 4.35 -1.15
N SER A 102 -6.19 5.40 -0.34
CA SER A 102 -7.17 5.80 0.67
C SER A 102 -8.55 6.09 0.07
N VAL A 103 -8.60 6.89 -1.00
CA VAL A 103 -9.84 7.23 -1.72
C VAL A 103 -10.45 5.99 -2.38
N ALA A 104 -9.66 5.18 -3.07
CA ALA A 104 -10.15 3.96 -3.74
C ALA A 104 -10.71 2.95 -2.72
N ALA A 105 -10.04 2.77 -1.58
CA ALA A 105 -10.53 1.95 -0.48
C ALA A 105 -11.81 2.52 0.13
N HIS A 106 -11.89 3.84 0.32
CA HIS A 106 -13.09 4.53 0.81
C HIS A 106 -14.28 4.39 -0.14
N LEU A 107 -14.04 4.41 -1.45
CA LEU A 107 -15.04 4.22 -2.50
C LEU A 107 -15.38 2.74 -2.76
N GLY A 108 -14.74 1.80 -2.06
CA GLY A 108 -15.02 0.37 -2.17
C GLY A 108 -14.56 -0.27 -3.48
N TRP A 109 -13.53 0.29 -4.14
CA TRP A 109 -12.96 -0.32 -5.34
C TRP A 109 -12.28 -1.66 -4.98
N SER A 110 -12.26 -2.60 -5.92
CA SER A 110 -11.59 -3.90 -5.75
C SER A 110 -10.13 -3.87 -6.19
N VAL A 111 -9.83 -3.09 -7.23
CA VAL A 111 -8.51 -2.94 -7.84
C VAL A 111 -8.15 -1.46 -8.03
N ILE A 112 -6.87 -1.18 -8.19
CA ILE A 112 -6.33 0.15 -8.51
C ILE A 112 -5.16 0.01 -9.49
N GLN A 113 -5.11 0.88 -10.51
CA GLN A 113 -3.99 0.89 -11.46
C GLN A 113 -2.69 1.31 -10.78
N ALA A 114 -1.63 0.53 -11.00
CA ALA A 114 -0.33 0.72 -10.39
C ALA A 114 0.81 0.47 -11.38
N ARG A 115 1.88 1.26 -11.26
CA ARG A 115 3.20 0.94 -11.81
C ARG A 115 3.91 0.02 -10.82
N VAL A 116 4.20 -1.21 -11.24
CA VAL A 116 4.67 -2.27 -10.34
C VAL A 116 6.16 -2.52 -10.53
N THR A 117 6.91 -2.53 -9.42
CA THR A 117 8.32 -2.94 -9.37
C THR A 117 8.46 -4.17 -8.48
N LEU A 118 8.88 -5.30 -9.04
CA LEU A 118 9.10 -6.55 -8.34
C LEU A 118 10.40 -6.51 -7.54
N LEU A 119 10.32 -6.97 -6.29
CA LEU A 119 11.45 -7.36 -5.44
C LEU A 119 11.62 -8.88 -5.53
N PRO A 120 12.58 -9.42 -6.30
CA PRO A 120 12.74 -10.86 -6.51
C PRO A 120 13.54 -11.50 -5.36
N ALA A 121 13.09 -11.27 -4.14
CA ALA A 121 13.57 -11.93 -2.94
C ALA A 121 12.44 -12.76 -2.33
N PRO A 122 12.73 -13.86 -1.62
CA PRO A 122 11.73 -14.56 -0.84
C PRO A 122 11.06 -13.60 0.16
N PHE A 123 9.73 -13.65 0.25
CA PHE A 123 9.02 -12.87 1.26
C PHE A 123 9.26 -13.47 2.66
N PRO A 124 9.58 -12.68 3.70
CA PRO A 124 9.88 -13.22 5.01
C PRO A 124 8.66 -13.91 5.64
N ALA A 125 8.82 -15.18 6.05
CA ALA A 125 7.73 -16.00 6.59
C ALA A 125 7.24 -15.51 7.97
N ASP A 126 8.04 -14.74 8.69
CA ASP A 126 7.78 -14.21 10.02
C ASP A 126 7.09 -12.83 10.00
N VAL A 127 6.77 -12.29 8.83
CA VAL A 127 6.01 -11.03 8.69
C VAL A 127 4.51 -11.35 8.70
N PRO A 128 3.81 -11.20 9.84
CA PRO A 128 2.37 -11.37 9.87
C PRO A 128 1.71 -10.24 9.09
N PHE A 129 1.14 -10.56 7.94
CA PHE A 129 0.16 -9.70 7.28
C PHE A 129 -1.18 -10.42 7.24
N THR A 130 -2.25 -9.70 7.58
CA THR A 130 -3.59 -10.28 7.58
C THR A 130 -4.10 -10.27 6.14
N GLN A 131 -3.98 -11.40 5.43
CA GLN A 131 -4.89 -11.65 4.32
C GLN A 131 -6.28 -11.78 4.95
N GLN A 132 -7.11 -10.74 4.85
CA GLN A 132 -8.53 -10.90 5.13
C GLN A 132 -9.10 -11.79 4.01
N LEU A 133 -9.06 -13.11 4.21
CA LEU A 133 -9.86 -14.07 3.49
C LEU A 133 -11.30 -13.91 3.98
N HIS A 134 -12.10 -13.08 3.31
CA HIS A 134 -13.55 -13.15 3.32
C HIS A 134 -14.07 -12.62 1.98
#